data_AF-A0A3M0ZH35-F1
#
_entry.id   AF-A0A3M0ZH35-F1
#
_cell.length_a   1.000
_cell.length_b   1.000
_cell.length_c   1.000
_cell.angle_alpha   90.00
_cell.angle_beta   90.00
_cell.angle_gamma   90.00
#
_symmetry.space_group_name_H-M   'P 1'
#
loop_
_entity.id
_entity.type
_entity.pdbx_description
1 polymer ?
#
loop_
_entity_poly.entity_id
_entity_poly.type
_entity_poly.pdbx_seq_one_letter_code
_entity_poly.pdbx_strand_id
1 'polypeptide(L)'
;LAELCGEPVPHVEVRASLAEALAATEADVAFHAVASRVRDVEGQIQALLEAGLDVVTSAEEMIWPYAGARDVAERIDECARQCGRSVVAAGVNPGVLMDRLPVYLSSLCVHVEAVEVYRLVDLSKRRPALRKKMGVGRPRAEVEAAAEAGTIGHVGLRESLYYLAAGLGWKLDSVRERIEPIVAREALEKGGELVRPGEVLGLDHSVEATALGGGRARLHLVMRLDATDPVDEIRLEGEPPLHVRFVGGVDGDVATAATVINAASFARGAAPGLITRIAMPAIG
;
A
#
# COMPACT_ATOMS: atom_id res chain seq x y z
N LEU A 1 -22.31 -9.45 12.15
CA LEU A 1 -21.66 -9.04 10.89
C LEU A 1 -22.61 -8.32 9.92
N ALA A 2 -23.83 -8.83 9.67
CA ALA A 2 -24.80 -8.19 8.76
C ALA A 2 -25.08 -6.71 9.07
N GLU A 3 -25.24 -6.36 10.35
CA GLU A 3 -25.40 -4.96 10.77
C GLU A 3 -24.19 -4.07 10.45
N LEU A 4 -22.97 -4.64 10.45
CA LEU A 4 -21.74 -3.92 10.12
C LEU A 4 -21.54 -3.79 8.60
N CYS A 5 -21.96 -4.79 7.84
CA CYS A 5 -21.82 -4.80 6.38
C CYS A 5 -22.95 -4.04 5.67
N GLY A 6 -24.08 -3.80 6.35
CA GLY A 6 -25.25 -3.12 5.76
C GLY A 6 -26.02 -3.98 4.75
N GLU A 7 -25.67 -5.27 4.62
CA GLU A 7 -26.27 -6.21 3.67
C GLU A 7 -26.40 -7.61 4.31
N PRO A 8 -27.29 -8.48 3.79
CA PRO A 8 -27.39 -9.86 4.24
C PRO A 8 -26.09 -10.63 3.98
N VAL A 9 -25.43 -11.05 5.06
CA VAL A 9 -24.22 -11.88 5.01
C VAL A 9 -24.42 -13.15 5.84
N PRO A 10 -23.67 -14.24 5.59
CA PRO A 10 -23.68 -15.42 6.46
C PRO A 10 -23.49 -15.04 7.93
N HIS A 11 -24.09 -15.82 8.84
CA HIS A 11 -23.96 -15.57 10.26
C HIS A 11 -22.52 -15.83 10.74
N VAL A 12 -21.71 -14.77 10.73
CA VAL A 12 -20.37 -14.74 11.32
C VAL A 12 -20.43 -13.89 12.58
N GLU A 13 -20.05 -14.49 13.70
CA GLU A 13 -20.01 -13.83 14.99
C GLU A 13 -18.75 -12.97 15.12
N VAL A 14 -18.91 -11.72 15.54
CA VAL A 14 -17.79 -10.83 15.83
C VAL A 14 -17.36 -11.05 17.28
N ARG A 15 -16.10 -11.40 17.50
CA ARG A 15 -15.53 -11.65 18.83
C ARG A 15 -14.88 -10.40 19.41
N ALA A 16 -14.78 -10.34 20.74
CA ALA A 16 -14.21 -9.19 21.43
C ALA A 16 -12.67 -9.18 21.40
N SER A 17 -12.05 -10.33 21.16
CA SER A 17 -10.59 -10.46 21.07
C SER A 17 -10.16 -11.44 19.98
N LEU A 18 -8.91 -11.27 19.53
CA LEU A 18 -8.28 -12.20 18.59
C LEU A 18 -8.18 -13.61 19.19
N ALA A 19 -7.85 -13.73 20.47
CA ALA A 19 -7.74 -15.02 21.16
C ALA A 19 -9.07 -15.80 21.14
N GLU A 20 -10.20 -15.13 21.41
CA GLU A 20 -11.54 -15.73 21.32
C GLU A 20 -11.88 -16.17 19.89
N ALA A 21 -11.51 -15.36 18.89
CA ALA A 21 -11.72 -15.70 17.49
C ALA A 21 -10.91 -16.93 17.08
N LEU A 22 -9.65 -17.00 17.48
CA LEU A 22 -8.75 -18.12 17.16
C LEU A 22 -9.14 -19.42 17.85
N ALA A 23 -9.66 -19.38 19.08
CA ALA A 23 -10.07 -20.58 19.81
C ALA A 23 -11.21 -21.36 19.14
N ALA A 24 -12.00 -20.72 18.30
CA ALA A 24 -13.18 -21.29 17.64
C ALA A 24 -13.04 -21.35 16.11
N THR A 25 -11.88 -21.02 15.55
CA THR A 25 -11.71 -20.93 14.10
C THR A 25 -11.41 -22.29 13.48
N GLU A 26 -12.06 -22.57 12.36
CA GLU A 26 -11.71 -23.65 11.42
C GLU A 26 -11.11 -23.07 10.13
N ALA A 27 -10.76 -21.77 10.15
CA ALA A 27 -10.22 -21.09 8.98
C ALA A 27 -8.83 -21.62 8.60
N ASP A 28 -8.51 -21.46 7.33
CA ASP A 28 -7.20 -21.78 6.77
C ASP A 28 -6.32 -20.54 6.54
N VAL A 29 -6.98 -19.38 6.34
CA VAL A 29 -6.36 -18.10 5.99
C VAL A 29 -6.98 -16.99 6.82
N ALA A 30 -6.15 -16.10 7.34
CA ALA A 30 -6.56 -14.87 7.99
C ALA A 30 -6.38 -13.66 7.06
N PHE A 31 -7.43 -12.86 6.88
CA PHE A 31 -7.33 -11.52 6.32
C PHE A 31 -7.05 -10.51 7.43
N HIS A 32 -5.88 -9.90 7.39
CA HIS A 32 -5.41 -8.94 8.38
C HIS A 32 -5.41 -7.51 7.81
N ALA A 33 -6.39 -6.69 8.21
CA ALA A 33 -6.60 -5.34 7.69
C ALA A 33 -6.75 -4.28 8.82
N VAL A 34 -5.77 -4.23 9.72
CA VAL A 34 -5.89 -3.48 11.00
C VAL A 34 -5.05 -2.20 11.04
N ALA A 35 -3.77 -2.27 10.66
CA ALA A 35 -2.83 -1.15 10.74
C ALA A 35 -1.79 -1.20 9.61
N SER A 36 -1.06 -0.09 9.42
CA SER A 36 -0.14 0.09 8.29
C SER A 36 1.30 -0.33 8.58
N ARG A 37 1.77 -0.16 9.81
CA ARG A 37 3.20 -0.28 10.15
C ARG A 37 3.58 -1.67 10.59
N VAL A 38 4.75 -2.15 10.18
CA VAL A 38 5.24 -3.51 10.50
C VAL A 38 5.27 -3.76 12.01
N ARG A 39 5.75 -2.77 12.77
CA ARG A 39 5.89 -2.88 14.24
C ARG A 39 4.53 -2.95 14.95
N ASP A 40 3.50 -2.33 14.40
CA ASP A 40 2.16 -2.31 15.00
C ASP A 40 1.41 -3.62 14.77
N VAL A 41 1.80 -4.37 13.73
CA VAL A 41 1.10 -5.59 13.29
C VAL A 41 1.82 -6.88 13.66
N GLU A 42 3.09 -6.81 14.11
CA GLU A 42 3.93 -7.98 14.43
C GLU A 42 3.20 -9.00 15.32
N GLY A 43 2.76 -8.57 16.51
CA GLY A 43 2.16 -9.48 17.48
C GLY A 43 0.83 -10.09 17.00
N GLN A 44 0.07 -9.36 16.19
CA GLN A 44 -1.17 -9.87 15.61
C GLN A 44 -0.88 -10.92 14.53
N ILE A 45 0.10 -10.67 13.67
CA ILE A 45 0.53 -11.61 12.63
C ILE A 45 1.10 -12.88 13.26
N GLN A 46 1.96 -12.77 14.28
CA GLN A 46 2.52 -13.92 14.98
C GLN A 46 1.43 -14.78 15.63
N ALA A 47 0.46 -14.16 16.31
CA ALA A 47 -0.67 -14.89 16.90
C ALA A 47 -1.51 -15.65 15.86
N LEU A 48 -1.70 -15.08 14.66
CA LEU A 48 -2.40 -15.76 13.57
C LEU A 48 -1.60 -16.97 13.04
N LEU A 49 -0.29 -16.81 12.88
CA LEU A 49 0.62 -17.88 12.42
C LEU A 49 0.69 -19.03 13.43
N GLU A 50 0.79 -18.71 14.72
CA GLU A 50 0.81 -19.69 15.83
C GLU A 50 -0.50 -20.48 15.93
N ALA A 51 -1.62 -19.87 15.55
CA ALA A 51 -2.91 -20.55 15.40
C ALA A 51 -3.01 -21.42 14.14
N GLY A 52 -1.95 -21.51 13.34
CA GLY A 52 -1.89 -22.34 12.13
C GLY A 52 -2.58 -21.73 10.92
N LEU A 53 -2.71 -20.39 10.86
CA LEU A 53 -3.31 -19.70 9.72
C LEU A 53 -2.23 -19.15 8.79
N ASP A 54 -2.43 -19.28 7.48
CA ASP A 54 -1.72 -18.44 6.51
C ASP A 54 -2.29 -17.01 6.58
N VAL A 55 -1.47 -15.98 6.39
CA VAL A 55 -1.88 -14.60 6.62
C VAL A 55 -1.78 -13.79 5.34
N VAL A 56 -2.88 -13.16 4.96
CA VAL A 56 -2.88 -12.08 3.95
C VAL A 56 -3.12 -10.76 4.67
N THR A 57 -2.17 -9.83 4.58
CA THR A 57 -2.24 -8.54 5.26
C THR A 57 -2.33 -7.37 4.28
N SER A 58 -3.13 -6.36 4.61
CA SER A 58 -3.18 -5.08 3.89
C SER A 58 -2.30 -4.00 4.52
N ALA A 59 -1.45 -4.36 5.48
CA ALA A 59 -0.51 -3.43 6.12
C ALA A 59 0.50 -2.90 5.09
N GLU A 60 0.48 -1.59 4.84
CA GLU A 60 1.25 -0.99 3.75
C GLU A 60 2.76 -1.28 3.83
N GLU A 61 3.38 -1.19 5.00
CA GLU A 61 4.82 -1.42 5.13
C GLU A 61 5.22 -2.91 4.92
N MET A 62 4.26 -3.84 5.02
CA MET A 62 4.52 -5.27 4.80
C MET A 62 4.76 -5.64 3.32
N ILE A 63 4.53 -4.71 2.38
CA ILE A 63 4.90 -4.92 0.97
C ILE A 63 6.43 -5.04 0.82
N TRP A 64 7.20 -4.24 1.56
CA TRP A 64 8.66 -4.36 1.61
C TRP A 64 9.23 -3.99 2.99
N PRO A 65 9.00 -4.82 4.02
CA PRO A 65 9.23 -4.44 5.41
C PRO A 65 10.73 -4.34 5.77
N TYR A 66 11.59 -4.94 4.96
CA TYR A 66 13.05 -4.88 5.13
C TYR A 66 13.66 -3.49 4.93
N ALA A 67 12.90 -2.52 4.39
CA ALA A 67 13.35 -1.15 4.21
C ALA A 67 13.40 -0.36 5.53
N GLY A 68 12.39 -0.52 6.39
CA GLY A 68 12.23 0.26 7.62
C GLY A 68 12.23 -0.57 8.91
N ALA A 69 11.94 -1.86 8.82
CA ALA A 69 11.73 -2.73 9.98
C ALA A 69 12.30 -4.14 9.75
N ARG A 70 13.54 -4.22 9.24
CA ARG A 70 14.24 -5.48 8.95
C ARG A 70 14.19 -6.46 10.13
N ASP A 71 14.49 -5.98 11.34
CA ASP A 71 14.50 -6.80 12.55
C ASP A 71 13.14 -7.45 12.82
N VAL A 72 12.05 -6.70 12.58
CA VAL A 72 10.68 -7.20 12.76
C VAL A 72 10.27 -8.13 11.64
N ALA A 73 10.62 -7.78 10.39
CA ALA A 73 10.38 -8.60 9.23
C ALA A 73 11.02 -9.99 9.36
N GLU A 74 12.26 -10.04 9.86
CA GLU A 74 13.00 -11.28 10.10
C GLU A 74 12.33 -12.13 11.20
N ARG A 75 11.82 -11.53 12.28
CA ARG A 75 11.05 -12.25 13.31
C ARG A 75 9.72 -12.78 12.79
N ILE A 76 9.02 -12.03 11.94
CA ILE A 76 7.78 -12.49 11.29
C ILE A 76 8.09 -13.65 10.33
N ASP A 77 9.13 -13.54 9.50
CA ASP A 77 9.57 -14.61 8.58
C ASP A 77 9.95 -15.89 9.34
N GLU A 78 10.71 -15.76 10.44
CA GLU A 78 11.09 -16.89 11.27
C GLU A 78 9.88 -17.57 11.91
N CYS A 79 8.97 -16.80 12.52
CA CYS A 79 7.72 -17.32 13.08
C CYS A 79 6.90 -18.08 12.02
N ALA A 80 6.71 -17.47 10.84
CA ALA A 80 5.98 -18.08 9.74
C ALA A 80 6.60 -19.42 9.31
N ARG A 81 7.94 -19.48 9.20
CA ARG A 81 8.65 -20.73 8.89
C ARG A 81 8.51 -21.78 9.97
N GLN A 82 8.62 -21.41 11.25
CA GLN A 82 8.46 -22.34 12.38
C GLN A 82 7.05 -22.94 12.44
N CYS A 83 6.02 -22.13 12.14
CA CYS A 83 4.64 -22.58 12.09
C CYS A 83 4.28 -23.32 10.79
N GLY A 84 5.17 -23.34 9.79
CA GLY A 84 4.88 -23.91 8.47
C GLY A 84 3.81 -23.13 7.69
N ARG A 85 3.73 -21.81 7.91
CA ARG A 85 2.71 -20.90 7.33
C ARG A 85 3.34 -19.78 6.53
N SER A 86 2.55 -19.14 5.67
CA SER A 86 2.99 -18.02 4.84
C SER A 86 2.36 -16.70 5.29
N VAL A 87 3.07 -15.60 5.03
CA VAL A 87 2.55 -14.23 5.16
C VAL A 87 2.71 -13.53 3.83
N VAL A 88 1.61 -12.99 3.29
CA VAL A 88 1.58 -12.26 2.02
C VAL A 88 0.98 -10.87 2.25
N ALA A 89 1.67 -9.82 1.84
CA ALA A 89 1.10 -8.48 1.84
C ALA A 89 0.45 -8.16 0.49
N ALA A 90 -0.79 -7.66 0.51
CA ALA A 90 -1.56 -7.34 -0.69
C ALA A 90 -2.29 -6.00 -0.51
N GLY A 91 -2.41 -5.27 -1.61
CA GLY A 91 -3.03 -3.96 -1.64
C GLY A 91 -2.91 -3.34 -3.03
N VAL A 92 -3.64 -2.25 -3.29
CA VAL A 92 -3.56 -1.58 -4.60
C VAL A 92 -2.32 -0.68 -4.71
N ASN A 93 -2.00 0.03 -3.63
CA ASN A 93 -0.91 0.97 -3.50
C ASN A 93 -0.67 1.22 -2.00
N PRO A 94 0.37 0.62 -1.41
CA PRO A 94 1.34 -0.27 -2.07
C PRO A 94 0.71 -1.65 -2.40
N GLY A 95 1.26 -2.33 -3.41
CA GLY A 95 0.99 -3.74 -3.71
C GLY A 95 0.62 -4.07 -5.16
N VAL A 96 0.22 -3.11 -6.00
CA VAL A 96 0.04 -3.34 -7.44
C VAL A 96 0.55 -2.15 -8.24
N LEU A 97 -0.11 -1.00 -8.16
CA LEU A 97 0.00 0.07 -9.17
C LEU A 97 1.38 0.75 -9.18
N MET A 98 2.00 0.92 -8.01
CA MET A 98 3.27 1.65 -7.87
C MET A 98 4.46 0.74 -7.55
N ASP A 99 4.29 -0.59 -7.65
CA ASP A 99 5.36 -1.57 -7.34
C ASP A 99 5.30 -2.82 -8.24
N ARG A 100 4.38 -3.76 -8.00
CA ARG A 100 4.33 -5.05 -8.70
C ARG A 100 4.07 -4.89 -10.20
N LEU A 101 3.15 -4.02 -10.59
CA LEU A 101 2.79 -3.84 -11.99
C LEU A 101 3.93 -3.20 -12.81
N PRO A 102 4.61 -2.12 -12.37
CA PRO A 102 5.81 -1.63 -13.04
C PRO A 102 6.91 -2.70 -13.18
N VAL A 103 7.15 -3.50 -12.13
CA VAL A 103 8.12 -4.62 -12.19
C VAL A 103 7.67 -5.66 -13.20
N TYR A 104 6.39 -6.04 -13.23
CA TYR A 104 5.88 -6.99 -14.20
C TYR A 104 6.00 -6.46 -15.64
N LEU A 105 5.64 -5.20 -15.88
CA LEU A 105 5.76 -4.57 -17.20
C LEU A 105 7.21 -4.52 -17.70
N SER A 106 8.20 -4.38 -16.80
CA SER A 106 9.61 -4.42 -17.17
C SER A 106 10.08 -5.73 -17.79
N SER A 107 9.32 -6.84 -17.63
CA SER A 107 9.65 -8.11 -18.30
C SER A 107 9.49 -8.05 -19.83
N LEU A 108 8.87 -6.98 -20.35
CA LEU A 108 8.74 -6.69 -21.77
C LEU A 108 9.90 -5.85 -22.31
N CYS A 109 10.83 -5.42 -21.45
CA CYS A 109 12.01 -4.64 -21.80
C CYS A 109 13.28 -5.50 -21.75
N VAL A 110 14.21 -5.28 -22.69
CA VAL A 110 15.58 -5.80 -22.68
C VAL A 110 16.36 -5.20 -21.51
N HIS A 111 16.20 -3.89 -21.30
CA HIS A 111 16.73 -3.16 -20.16
C HIS A 111 15.81 -1.98 -19.82
N VAL A 112 15.89 -1.53 -18.56
CA VAL A 112 15.17 -0.37 -18.04
C VAL A 112 16.19 0.63 -17.48
N GLU A 113 16.07 1.88 -17.90
CA GLU A 113 16.92 3.01 -17.50
C GLU A 113 16.22 3.88 -16.46
N ALA A 114 14.91 4.08 -16.61
CA ALA A 114 14.11 4.80 -15.64
C ALA A 114 12.69 4.25 -15.50
N VAL A 115 12.15 4.38 -14.29
CA VAL A 115 10.74 4.10 -14.00
C VAL A 115 10.10 5.33 -13.37
N GLU A 116 9.05 5.84 -13.99
CA GLU A 116 8.19 6.85 -13.40
C GLU A 116 6.78 6.29 -13.24
N VAL A 117 6.27 6.35 -12.02
CA VAL A 117 4.88 6.01 -11.73
C VAL A 117 4.20 7.23 -11.13
N TYR A 118 3.11 7.66 -11.74
CA TYR A 118 2.31 8.78 -11.29
C TYR A 118 0.89 8.33 -10.96
N ARG A 119 0.39 8.76 -9.82
CA ARG A 119 -0.98 8.51 -9.38
C ARG A 119 -1.63 9.80 -8.90
N LEU A 120 -2.75 10.18 -9.53
CA LEU A 120 -3.60 11.30 -9.12
C LEU A 120 -4.95 10.79 -8.61
N VAL A 121 -5.26 11.07 -7.35
CA VAL A 121 -6.49 10.64 -6.69
C VAL A 121 -7.37 11.82 -6.29
N ASP A 122 -8.62 11.78 -6.74
CA ASP A 122 -9.68 12.68 -6.26
C ASP A 122 -10.20 12.23 -4.90
N LEU A 123 -9.84 12.96 -3.85
CA LEU A 123 -10.26 12.68 -2.48
C LEU A 123 -11.76 12.92 -2.24
N SER A 124 -12.44 13.70 -3.10
CA SER A 124 -13.88 13.97 -2.91
C SER A 124 -14.74 12.73 -3.08
N LYS A 125 -14.24 11.72 -3.81
CA LYS A 125 -14.86 10.41 -4.02
C LYS A 125 -14.48 9.37 -2.97
N ARG A 126 -13.66 9.75 -1.98
CA ARG A 126 -13.08 8.84 -0.99
C ARG A 126 -13.68 9.05 0.40
N ARG A 127 -13.58 8.00 1.23
CA ARG A 127 -14.11 7.99 2.59
C ARG A 127 -13.50 9.11 3.48
N PRO A 128 -14.26 9.65 4.44
CA PRO A 128 -13.77 10.72 5.33
C PRO A 128 -12.47 10.39 6.08
N ALA A 129 -12.28 9.13 6.49
CA ALA A 129 -11.07 8.70 7.18
C ALA A 129 -9.80 8.91 6.34
N LEU A 130 -9.86 8.66 5.02
CA LEU A 130 -8.72 8.89 4.13
C LEU A 130 -8.46 10.38 3.95
N ARG A 131 -9.50 11.20 3.82
CA ARG A 131 -9.37 12.66 3.70
C ARG A 131 -8.68 13.26 4.93
N LYS A 132 -9.08 12.83 6.13
CA LYS A 132 -8.42 13.20 7.39
C LYS A 132 -6.96 12.75 7.43
N LYS A 133 -6.65 11.52 6.95
CA LYS A 133 -5.27 11.00 6.83
C LYS A 133 -4.42 11.82 5.85
N MET A 134 -5.02 12.50 4.87
CA MET A 134 -4.35 13.42 3.93
C MET A 134 -4.36 14.89 4.40
N GLY A 135 -4.85 15.18 5.59
CA GLY A 135 -4.83 16.52 6.16
C GLY A 135 -5.87 17.49 5.61
N VAL A 136 -6.88 17.02 4.87
CA VAL A 136 -7.92 17.88 4.29
C VAL A 136 -8.57 18.74 5.36
N GLY A 137 -8.68 20.05 5.11
CA GLY A 137 -9.28 21.04 6.00
C GLY A 137 -8.42 21.46 7.19
N ARG A 138 -7.21 20.92 7.35
CA ARG A 138 -6.29 21.32 8.43
C ARG A 138 -5.41 22.49 8.00
N PRO A 139 -4.92 23.32 8.95
CA PRO A 139 -3.93 24.35 8.65
C PRO A 139 -2.64 23.78 8.07
N ARG A 140 -2.04 24.47 7.10
CA ARG A 140 -0.77 24.07 6.47
C ARG A 140 0.33 23.67 7.47
N ALA A 141 0.63 24.55 8.43
CA ALA A 141 1.73 24.33 9.37
C ALA A 141 1.54 23.09 10.24
N GLU A 142 0.29 22.75 10.59
CA GLU A 142 -0.03 21.54 11.34
C GLU A 142 0.23 20.27 10.51
N VAL A 143 -0.10 20.31 9.22
CA VAL A 143 0.14 19.20 8.29
C VAL A 143 1.62 19.05 7.97
N GLU A 144 2.37 20.15 7.81
CA GLU A 144 3.83 20.13 7.62
C GLU A 144 4.53 19.47 8.81
N ALA A 145 4.22 19.91 10.05
CA ALA A 145 4.78 19.31 11.25
C ALA A 145 4.41 17.82 11.40
N ALA A 146 3.18 17.44 11.05
CA ALA A 146 2.76 16.04 11.08
C ALA A 146 3.46 15.19 10.01
N ALA A 147 3.76 15.75 8.84
CA ALA A 147 4.49 15.09 7.75
C ALA A 147 5.96 14.88 8.13
N GLU A 148 6.61 15.90 8.72
CA GLU A 148 7.96 15.79 9.27
C GLU A 148 8.05 14.74 10.38
N ALA A 149 7.03 14.64 11.23
CA ALA A 149 6.93 13.60 12.25
C ALA A 149 6.53 12.22 11.70
N GLY A 150 6.22 12.09 10.40
CA GLY A 150 5.78 10.84 9.79
C GLY A 150 4.44 10.33 10.33
N THR A 151 3.57 11.20 10.83
CA THR A 151 2.27 10.86 11.43
C THR A 151 1.07 11.13 10.52
N ILE A 152 1.30 11.71 9.35
CA ILE A 152 0.31 11.96 8.31
C ILE A 152 0.85 11.53 6.94
N GLY A 153 -0.05 11.33 5.98
CA GLY A 153 0.32 11.01 4.61
C GLY A 153 0.10 9.56 4.22
N HIS A 154 0.53 9.25 3.01
CA HIS A 154 0.46 7.89 2.50
C HIS A 154 1.62 7.08 3.09
N VAL A 155 1.31 5.87 3.57
CA VAL A 155 2.30 4.92 4.06
C VAL A 155 2.56 3.92 2.94
N GLY A 156 3.80 3.53 2.72
CA GLY A 156 4.14 2.47 1.76
C GLY A 156 4.86 2.93 0.49
N LEU A 157 4.92 4.23 0.18
CA LEU A 157 5.54 4.68 -1.09
C LEU A 157 7.04 4.35 -1.13
N ARG A 158 7.71 4.48 0.01
CA ARG A 158 9.11 4.11 0.17
C ARG A 158 9.28 2.60 0.03
N GLU A 159 8.39 1.79 0.61
CA GLU A 159 8.38 0.34 0.48
C GLU A 159 8.14 -0.09 -0.98
N SER A 160 7.21 0.54 -1.69
CA SER A 160 6.99 0.32 -3.13
C SER A 160 8.25 0.61 -3.95
N LEU A 161 9.00 1.67 -3.62
CA LEU A 161 10.26 1.99 -4.30
C LEU A 161 11.32 0.90 -4.07
N TYR A 162 11.47 0.41 -2.84
CA TYR A 162 12.42 -0.66 -2.55
C TYR A 162 11.99 -2.00 -3.16
N TYR A 163 10.69 -2.28 -3.20
CA TYR A 163 10.13 -3.41 -3.93
C TYR A 163 10.53 -3.32 -5.41
N LEU A 164 10.30 -2.17 -6.02
CA LEU A 164 10.61 -1.91 -7.43
C LEU A 164 12.11 -2.10 -7.72
N ALA A 165 12.96 -1.50 -6.88
CA ALA A 165 14.41 -1.65 -7.01
C ALA A 165 14.85 -3.12 -6.92
N ALA A 166 14.29 -3.87 -5.97
CA ALA A 166 14.60 -5.29 -5.84
C ALA A 166 14.10 -6.12 -7.04
N GLY A 167 12.92 -5.79 -7.58
CA GLY A 167 12.36 -6.42 -8.78
C GLY A 167 13.21 -6.19 -10.03
N LEU A 168 13.79 -5.00 -10.16
CA LEU A 168 14.70 -4.64 -11.27
C LEU A 168 16.16 -5.07 -11.05
N GLY A 169 16.47 -5.68 -9.89
CA GLY A 169 17.86 -6.00 -9.52
C GLY A 169 18.74 -4.77 -9.26
N TRP A 170 18.14 -3.62 -9.02
CA TRP A 170 18.85 -2.37 -8.74
C TRP A 170 19.35 -2.30 -7.31
N LYS A 171 20.62 -1.92 -7.15
CA LYS A 171 21.19 -1.50 -5.88
C LYS A 171 21.06 0.02 -5.79
N LEU A 172 20.19 0.49 -4.89
CA LEU A 172 19.97 1.92 -4.71
C LEU A 172 21.21 2.58 -4.06
N ASP A 173 21.60 3.72 -4.63
CA ASP A 173 22.66 4.62 -4.16
C ASP A 173 22.07 5.73 -3.27
N SER A 174 20.99 6.36 -3.74
CA SER A 174 20.28 7.40 -2.99
C SER A 174 18.77 7.20 -3.05
N VAL A 175 18.10 7.57 -1.96
CA VAL A 175 16.63 7.60 -1.84
C VAL A 175 16.24 8.91 -1.19
N ARG A 176 15.31 9.65 -1.80
CA ARG A 176 14.76 10.90 -1.28
C ARG A 176 13.24 10.81 -1.26
N GLU A 177 12.65 11.08 -0.12
CA GLU A 177 11.21 11.16 0.07
C GLU A 177 10.81 12.60 0.39
N ARG A 178 9.67 13.02 -0.14
CA ARG A 178 9.11 14.36 0.07
C ARG A 178 7.59 14.24 0.19
N ILE A 179 7.03 14.86 1.23
CA ILE A 179 5.60 14.97 1.45
C ILE A 179 5.28 16.45 1.63
N GLU A 180 4.40 17.00 0.79
CA GLU A 180 4.03 18.41 0.82
C GLU A 180 2.53 18.61 0.88
N PRO A 181 2.03 19.52 1.74
CA PRO A 181 0.63 19.91 1.72
C PRO A 181 0.29 20.72 0.47
N ILE A 182 -0.82 20.36 -0.14
CA ILE A 182 -1.45 21.14 -1.21
C ILE A 182 -2.43 22.10 -0.54
N VAL A 183 -2.23 23.40 -0.71
CA VAL A 183 -2.99 24.43 0.04
C VAL A 183 -4.05 25.08 -0.83
N ALA A 184 -5.25 25.25 -0.28
CA ALA A 184 -6.34 25.96 -0.92
C ALA A 184 -6.02 27.45 -1.04
N ARG A 185 -6.16 28.00 -2.25
CA ARG A 185 -6.04 29.45 -2.51
C ARG A 185 -7.38 30.17 -2.31
N GLU A 186 -8.48 29.46 -2.52
CA GLU A 186 -9.85 29.94 -2.43
C GLU A 186 -10.67 28.94 -1.60
N ALA A 187 -11.85 29.36 -1.13
CA ALA A 187 -12.74 28.44 -0.44
C ALA A 187 -13.28 27.37 -1.41
N LEU A 188 -13.32 26.13 -0.96
CA LEU A 188 -13.80 24.98 -1.74
C LEU A 188 -14.75 24.15 -0.90
N GLU A 189 -15.94 23.86 -1.43
CA GLU A 189 -16.85 22.87 -0.86
C GLU A 189 -16.97 21.69 -1.83
N LYS A 190 -16.46 20.52 -1.44
CA LYS A 190 -16.49 19.33 -2.30
C LYS A 190 -16.39 18.05 -1.45
N GLY A 191 -17.09 16.99 -1.85
CA GLY A 191 -17.05 15.70 -1.13
C GLY A 191 -17.60 15.75 0.30
N GLY A 192 -18.38 16.78 0.64
CA GLY A 192 -18.86 17.03 2.01
C GLY A 192 -17.85 17.70 2.94
N GLU A 193 -16.71 18.17 2.41
CA GLU A 193 -15.72 18.95 3.14
C GLU A 193 -15.80 20.42 2.70
N LEU A 194 -15.69 21.35 3.66
CA LEU A 194 -15.47 22.77 3.40
C LEU A 194 -14.02 23.10 3.76
N VAL A 195 -13.24 23.51 2.76
CA VAL A 195 -11.82 23.90 2.91
C VAL A 195 -11.69 25.40 2.64
N ARG A 196 -11.11 26.14 3.57
CA ARG A 196 -10.88 27.59 3.47
C ARG A 196 -9.51 27.93 2.88
N PRO A 197 -9.31 29.16 2.38
CA PRO A 197 -7.98 29.62 1.99
C PRO A 197 -6.95 29.42 3.11
N GLY A 198 -5.79 28.83 2.79
CA GLY A 198 -4.73 28.51 3.76
C GLY A 198 -4.87 27.15 4.45
N GLU A 199 -6.02 26.48 4.32
CA GLU A 199 -6.20 25.08 4.72
C GLU A 199 -5.76 24.12 3.61
N VAL A 200 -5.51 22.87 3.98
CA VAL A 200 -4.97 21.83 3.10
C VAL A 200 -6.07 21.13 2.30
N LEU A 201 -5.84 20.93 1.00
CA LEU A 201 -6.66 20.17 0.05
C LEU A 201 -6.28 18.69 -0.03
N GLY A 202 -5.08 18.35 0.44
CA GLY A 202 -4.49 17.03 0.37
C GLY A 202 -2.96 17.10 0.33
N LEU A 203 -2.31 16.07 -0.21
CA LEU A 203 -0.85 15.92 -0.19
C LEU A 203 -0.29 15.59 -1.56
N ASP A 204 0.91 16.12 -1.83
CA ASP A 204 1.82 15.71 -2.90
C ASP A 204 2.97 14.92 -2.26
N HIS A 205 3.06 13.63 -2.58
CA HIS A 205 4.03 12.70 -2.01
C HIS A 205 4.87 12.10 -3.12
N SER A 206 6.18 12.28 -3.07
CA SER A 206 7.11 11.63 -4.00
C SER A 206 8.24 10.89 -3.28
N VAL A 207 8.64 9.77 -3.88
CA VAL A 207 9.89 9.07 -3.53
C VAL A 207 10.70 8.87 -4.81
N GLU A 208 11.95 9.32 -4.77
CA GLU A 208 12.89 9.29 -5.87
C GLU A 208 14.14 8.51 -5.47
N ALA A 209 14.71 7.74 -6.40
CA ALA A 209 15.95 7.03 -6.17
C ALA A 209 16.84 6.95 -7.41
N THR A 210 18.14 6.88 -7.14
CA THR A 210 19.17 6.55 -8.12
C THR A 210 19.80 5.21 -7.73
N ALA A 211 20.10 4.38 -8.71
CA ALA A 211 20.85 3.13 -8.53
C ALA A 211 22.34 3.34 -8.83
N LEU A 212 23.20 2.50 -8.24
CA LEU A 212 24.65 2.51 -8.51
C LEU A 212 25.00 2.32 -10.01
N GLY A 213 24.11 1.68 -10.77
CA GLY A 213 24.23 1.50 -12.23
C GLY A 213 23.62 2.61 -13.07
N GLY A 214 23.20 3.74 -12.48
CA GLY A 214 22.60 4.88 -13.19
C GLY A 214 21.07 4.81 -13.39
N GLY A 215 20.43 3.70 -13.03
CA GLY A 215 18.97 3.55 -13.06
C GLY A 215 18.25 4.59 -12.18
N ARG A 216 17.11 5.11 -12.63
CA ARG A 216 16.33 6.14 -11.92
C ARG A 216 14.91 5.65 -11.64
N ALA A 217 14.39 5.90 -10.44
CA ALA A 217 12.99 5.62 -10.13
C ALA A 217 12.33 6.82 -9.48
N ARG A 218 11.08 7.11 -9.87
CA ARG A 218 10.24 8.14 -9.27
C ARG A 218 8.82 7.60 -9.09
N LEU A 219 8.37 7.52 -7.85
CA LEU A 219 6.99 7.25 -7.50
C LEU A 219 6.38 8.57 -7.02
N HIS A 220 5.33 9.04 -7.69
CA HIS A 220 4.69 10.32 -7.41
C HIS A 220 3.18 10.13 -7.21
N LEU A 221 2.72 10.33 -5.98
CA LEU A 221 1.33 10.21 -5.57
C LEU A 221 0.79 11.58 -5.16
N VAL A 222 -0.22 12.05 -5.87
CA VAL A 222 -0.97 13.26 -5.54
C VAL A 222 -2.38 12.85 -5.13
N MET A 223 -2.77 13.22 -3.91
CA MET A 223 -4.13 13.02 -3.41
C MET A 223 -4.70 14.37 -3.01
N ARG A 224 -5.75 14.84 -3.68
CA ARG A 224 -6.34 16.17 -3.41
C ARG A 224 -7.85 16.19 -3.65
N LEU A 225 -8.55 17.05 -2.92
CA LEU A 225 -10.01 17.13 -2.93
C LEU A 225 -10.59 17.60 -4.28
N ASP A 226 -9.85 18.45 -4.98
CA ASP A 226 -10.22 19.10 -6.24
C ASP A 226 -9.53 18.47 -7.46
N ALA A 227 -9.02 17.24 -7.37
CA ALA A 227 -8.35 16.61 -8.49
C ALA A 227 -9.28 16.52 -9.71
N THR A 228 -8.77 16.94 -10.87
CA THR A 228 -9.40 16.78 -12.18
C THR A 228 -8.68 15.68 -12.93
N ASP A 229 -9.42 14.86 -13.70
CA ASP A 229 -8.89 13.77 -14.51
C ASP A 229 -7.95 12.82 -13.75
N PRO A 230 -8.44 12.16 -12.68
CA PRO A 230 -7.64 11.17 -11.94
C PRO A 230 -7.09 10.09 -12.88
N VAL A 231 -5.88 9.63 -12.59
CA VAL A 231 -5.12 8.73 -13.46
C VAL A 231 -4.11 7.93 -12.65
N ASP A 232 -3.85 6.69 -13.08
CA ASP A 232 -2.65 5.95 -12.73
C ASP A 232 -1.82 5.76 -14.00
N GLU A 233 -0.54 6.06 -13.95
CA GLU A 233 0.34 6.11 -15.10
C GLU A 233 1.70 5.48 -14.77
N ILE A 234 2.17 4.60 -15.63
CA ILE A 234 3.47 3.93 -15.51
C ILE A 234 4.25 4.18 -16.79
N ARG A 235 5.46 4.70 -16.65
CA ARG A 235 6.41 4.95 -17.74
C ARG A 235 7.69 4.20 -17.45
N LEU A 236 8.12 3.38 -18.40
CA LEU A 236 9.42 2.71 -18.38
C LEU A 236 10.25 3.28 -19.53
N GLU A 237 11.31 4.01 -19.19
CA GLU A 237 12.36 4.36 -20.14
C GLU A 237 13.29 3.15 -20.26
N GLY A 238 13.52 2.67 -21.48
CA GLY A 238 14.26 1.44 -21.75
C GLY A 238 14.02 0.99 -23.19
N GLU A 239 14.31 -0.29 -23.47
CA GLU A 239 14.14 -0.86 -24.80
C GLU A 239 13.23 -2.10 -24.78
N PRO A 240 12.04 -2.07 -25.41
CA PRO A 240 11.35 -0.87 -25.88
C PRO A 240 10.87 0.01 -24.71
N PRO A 241 10.61 1.31 -24.94
CA PRO A 241 9.97 2.16 -23.95
C PRO A 241 8.50 1.79 -23.79
N LEU A 242 7.99 1.82 -22.57
CA LEU A 242 6.59 1.49 -22.26
C LEU A 242 5.87 2.63 -21.57
N HIS A 243 4.58 2.77 -21.86
CA HIS A 243 3.71 3.74 -21.22
C HIS A 243 2.30 3.16 -21.08
N VAL A 244 1.86 2.98 -19.84
CA VAL A 244 0.54 2.45 -19.48
C VAL A 244 -0.23 3.50 -18.71
N ARG A 245 -1.51 3.69 -19.06
CA ARG A 245 -2.40 4.65 -18.41
C ARG A 245 -3.75 4.00 -18.07
N PHE A 246 -4.16 4.12 -16.82
CA PHE A 246 -5.51 3.80 -16.38
C PHE A 246 -6.33 5.10 -16.33
N VAL A 247 -7.11 5.34 -17.39
CA VAL A 247 -7.95 6.55 -17.51
C VAL A 247 -9.02 6.55 -16.43
N GLY A 248 -9.11 7.65 -15.67
CA GLY A 248 -10.01 7.76 -14.51
C GLY A 248 -9.42 7.24 -13.20
N GLY A 249 -8.25 6.60 -13.26
CA GLY A 249 -7.60 5.93 -12.14
C GLY A 249 -8.34 4.65 -11.70
N VAL A 250 -7.65 3.79 -10.98
CA VAL A 250 -8.20 2.58 -10.39
C VAL A 250 -8.81 2.91 -9.04
N ASP A 251 -10.01 2.39 -8.77
CA ASP A 251 -10.63 2.53 -7.46
C ASP A 251 -9.82 1.80 -6.39
N GLY A 252 -9.23 2.55 -5.46
CA GLY A 252 -8.30 1.99 -4.51
C GLY A 252 -8.94 1.07 -3.46
N ASP A 253 -10.19 1.34 -3.08
CA ASP A 253 -10.86 0.57 -2.02
C ASP A 253 -11.33 -0.78 -2.58
N VAL A 254 -11.98 -0.77 -3.74
CA VAL A 254 -12.41 -2.00 -4.43
C VAL A 254 -11.20 -2.84 -4.86
N ALA A 255 -10.17 -2.22 -5.45
CA ALA A 255 -9.00 -2.94 -5.91
C ALA A 255 -8.18 -3.53 -4.75
N THR A 256 -8.10 -2.85 -3.59
CA THR A 256 -7.43 -3.41 -2.41
C THR A 256 -8.17 -4.63 -1.87
N ALA A 257 -9.50 -4.56 -1.77
CA ALA A 257 -10.29 -5.72 -1.35
C ALA A 257 -10.09 -6.91 -2.31
N ALA A 258 -10.13 -6.64 -3.63
CA ALA A 258 -9.90 -7.66 -4.64
C ALA A 258 -8.50 -8.30 -4.55
N THR A 259 -7.44 -7.51 -4.40
CA THR A 259 -6.08 -8.05 -4.32
C THR A 259 -5.85 -8.86 -3.05
N VAL A 260 -6.40 -8.42 -1.91
CA VAL A 260 -6.35 -9.17 -0.65
C VAL A 260 -7.08 -10.50 -0.78
N ILE A 261 -8.30 -10.52 -1.34
CA ILE A 261 -9.06 -11.76 -1.53
C ILE A 261 -8.32 -12.73 -2.47
N ASN A 262 -7.86 -12.23 -3.62
CA ASN A 262 -7.15 -13.05 -4.61
C ASN A 262 -5.81 -13.59 -4.09
N ALA A 263 -5.20 -12.94 -3.10
CA ALA A 263 -3.98 -13.41 -2.47
C ALA A 263 -4.18 -14.63 -1.54
N ALA A 264 -5.42 -14.96 -1.12
CA ALA A 264 -5.66 -16.03 -0.16
C ALA A 264 -5.25 -17.42 -0.70
N SER A 265 -5.69 -17.74 -1.92
CA SER A 265 -5.34 -19.00 -2.59
C SER A 265 -3.83 -19.14 -2.78
N PHE A 266 -3.18 -18.01 -3.12
CA PHE A 266 -1.73 -17.95 -3.23
C PHE A 266 -1.01 -18.17 -1.90
N ALA A 267 -1.44 -17.50 -0.82
CA ALA A 267 -0.86 -17.67 0.51
C ALA A 267 -0.91 -19.14 0.95
N ARG A 268 -2.03 -19.83 0.69
CA ARG A 268 -2.18 -21.26 1.01
C ARG A 268 -1.23 -22.19 0.26
N GLY A 269 -0.91 -21.85 -0.99
CA GLY A 269 0.00 -22.64 -1.83
C GLY A 269 1.47 -22.23 -1.68
N ALA A 270 1.77 -21.14 -0.99
CA ALA A 270 3.12 -20.61 -0.87
C ALA A 270 3.98 -21.42 0.10
N ALA A 271 5.30 -21.35 -0.09
CA ALA A 271 6.23 -21.88 0.89
C ALA A 271 6.13 -21.09 2.22
N PRO A 272 6.42 -21.71 3.37
CA PRO A 272 6.43 -21.01 4.65
C PRO A 272 7.40 -19.82 4.69
N GLY A 273 7.01 -18.74 5.37
CA GLY A 273 7.79 -17.51 5.51
C GLY A 273 7.06 -16.25 5.07
N LEU A 274 7.77 -15.12 5.14
CA LEU A 274 7.30 -13.81 4.71
C LEU A 274 7.56 -13.58 3.22
N ILE A 275 6.49 -13.63 2.43
CA ILE A 275 6.56 -13.60 0.97
C ILE A 275 6.48 -12.15 0.46
N THR A 276 7.65 -11.63 0.06
CA THR A 276 7.81 -10.25 -0.40
C THR A 276 8.18 -10.12 -1.88
N ARG A 277 8.55 -11.22 -2.55
CA ARG A 277 9.12 -11.21 -3.91
C ARG A 277 8.40 -12.16 -4.86
N ILE A 278 7.11 -11.96 -5.11
CA ILE A 278 6.39 -12.78 -6.09
C ILE A 278 5.36 -11.94 -6.85
N ALA A 279 5.21 -12.23 -8.15
CA ALA A 279 4.03 -11.86 -8.92
C ALA A 279 2.83 -12.63 -8.37
N MET A 280 1.99 -11.98 -7.59
CA MET A 280 0.71 -12.57 -7.17
C MET A 280 -0.07 -13.01 -8.43
N PRO A 281 -0.69 -14.20 -8.43
CA PRO A 281 -1.52 -14.63 -9.55
C PRO A 281 -2.64 -13.61 -9.79
N ALA A 282 -2.93 -13.34 -11.06
CA ALA A 282 -3.85 -12.28 -11.48
C ALA A 282 -5.28 -12.47 -10.94
N ILE A 283 -5.71 -13.73 -10.81
CA ILE A 283 -6.99 -14.16 -10.21
C ILE A 283 -6.72 -15.54 -9.57
N GLY A 284 -7.25 -15.78 -8.38
CA GLY A 284 -7.10 -17.03 -7.63
C GLY A 284 -8.36 -17.38 -6.86
#